data_AF-A0A7R6XV79-F1
#
_entry.id   AF-A0A7R6XV79-F1
#
_cell.length_a   1.000
_cell.length_b   1.000
_cell.length_c   1.000
_cell.angle_alpha   90.00
_cell.angle_beta   90.00
_cell.angle_gamma   90.00
#
_symmetry.space_group_name_H-M   'P 1'
#
loop_
_entity.id
_entity.type
_entity.pdbx_description
1 polymer ?
#
loop_
_entity_poly.entity_id
_entity_poly.type
_entity_poly.pdbx_seq_one_letter_code
_entity_poly.pdbx_strand_id
1 'polypeptide(L)'
;MNVSKVISSIRSKSQKERDTMRARANEALAKGSVEARQLLDALDQYEAEERQQRIDHASSLPRAQLVIEAFKGHPMTENERNVVQALLDNPGLTSTGLSDKLGWGGQIWHKNFGTLCKNRIGSLWPAPYAEERDADFYCGVLADLSADHRWTIKPEAAEGFAALGLRPAKTT
;
A
#
# COMPACT_ATOMS: atom_id res chain seq x y z
N MET A 1 -17.67 24.96 -19.09
CA MET A 1 -16.76 24.57 -18.00
C MET A 1 -15.39 25.16 -18.32
N ASN A 2 -14.77 25.94 -17.42
CA ASN A 2 -13.42 26.44 -17.69
C ASN A 2 -12.42 25.36 -17.25
N VAL A 3 -11.95 24.56 -18.20
CA VAL A 3 -11.08 23.40 -17.92
C VAL A 3 -9.79 23.82 -17.22
N SER A 4 -9.23 24.98 -17.57
CA SER A 4 -8.04 25.53 -16.93
C SER A 4 -8.24 25.78 -15.43
N LYS A 5 -9.38 26.36 -15.03
CA LYS A 5 -9.71 26.55 -13.60
C LYS A 5 -9.87 25.23 -12.86
N VAL A 6 -10.43 24.21 -13.50
CA VAL A 6 -10.59 22.87 -12.91
C VAL A 6 -9.23 22.21 -12.75
N ILE A 7 -8.36 22.27 -13.77
CA ILE A 7 -7.00 21.73 -13.73
C ILE A 7 -6.18 22.37 -12.60
N SER A 8 -6.22 23.70 -12.46
CA SER A 8 -5.51 24.40 -11.37
C SER A 8 -5.96 23.97 -9.97
N SER A 9 -7.18 23.46 -9.82
CA SER A 9 -7.70 23.01 -8.53
C SER A 9 -7.26 21.58 -8.14
N ILE A 10 -6.71 20.78 -9.05
CA ILE A 10 -6.38 19.36 -8.81
C ILE A 10 -5.54 19.17 -7.54
N ARG A 11 -4.52 20.02 -7.35
CA ARG A 11 -3.58 19.92 -6.22
C ARG A 11 -4.23 20.09 -4.85
N SER A 12 -5.31 20.86 -4.76
CA SER A 12 -6.03 21.11 -3.50
C SER A 12 -7.17 20.12 -3.24
N LYS A 13 -7.40 19.17 -4.15
CA LYS A 13 -8.50 18.22 -4.06
C LYS A 13 -8.08 16.94 -3.35
N SER A 14 -8.96 16.39 -2.52
CA SER A 14 -8.79 15.07 -1.93
C SER A 14 -8.79 13.97 -3.00
N GLN A 15 -8.26 12.78 -2.68
CA GLN A 15 -8.29 11.66 -3.63
C GLN A 15 -9.71 11.32 -4.09
N LYS A 16 -10.69 11.31 -3.18
CA LYS A 16 -12.10 11.05 -3.51
C LYS A 16 -12.67 12.08 -4.49
N GLU A 17 -12.31 13.36 -4.33
CA GLU A 17 -12.71 14.40 -5.28
C GLU A 17 -12.03 14.21 -6.64
N ARG A 18 -10.74 13.85 -6.66
CA ARG A 18 -10.00 13.54 -7.90
C ARG A 18 -10.58 12.33 -8.63
N ASP A 19 -10.96 11.26 -7.91
CA ASP A 19 -11.62 10.10 -8.47
C ASP A 19 -12.98 10.47 -9.11
N THR A 20 -13.73 11.34 -8.44
CA THR A 20 -14.99 11.88 -8.96
C THR A 20 -14.76 12.73 -10.22
N MET A 21 -13.70 13.55 -10.23
CA MET A 21 -13.30 14.34 -11.41
C MET A 21 -12.95 13.43 -12.58
N ARG A 22 -12.17 12.37 -12.34
CA ARG A 22 -11.79 11.37 -13.35
C ARG A 22 -13.01 10.65 -13.91
N ALA A 23 -13.92 10.18 -13.06
CA ALA A 23 -15.15 9.53 -13.51
C ALA A 23 -15.98 10.42 -14.45
N ARG A 24 -16.19 11.68 -14.05
CA ARG A 24 -16.90 12.68 -14.87
C ARG A 24 -16.17 13.00 -16.17
N ALA A 25 -14.83 13.09 -16.13
CA ALA A 25 -14.03 13.33 -17.33
C ALA A 25 -14.14 12.15 -18.30
N ASN A 26 -14.10 10.90 -17.83
CA ASN A 26 -14.30 9.73 -18.69
C ASN A 26 -15.70 9.72 -19.35
N GLU A 27 -16.75 10.05 -18.60
CA GLU A 27 -18.10 10.18 -19.17
C GLU A 27 -18.18 11.28 -20.26
N ALA A 28 -17.49 12.41 -20.04
CA ALA A 28 -17.45 13.51 -21.01
C ALA A 28 -16.58 13.17 -22.24
N LEU A 29 -15.49 12.43 -22.05
CA LEU A 29 -14.62 11.95 -23.12
C LEU A 29 -15.35 10.96 -24.03
N ALA A 30 -16.15 10.05 -23.45
CA ALA A 30 -17.00 9.13 -24.21
C ALA A 30 -18.04 9.86 -25.08
N LYS A 31 -18.39 11.09 -24.70
CA LYS A 31 -19.28 12.00 -25.46
C LYS A 31 -18.51 12.92 -26.42
N GLY A 32 -17.19 12.75 -26.56
CA GLY A 32 -16.35 13.47 -27.52
C GLY A 32 -15.72 14.78 -27.03
N SER A 33 -15.70 15.07 -25.72
CA SER A 33 -15.08 16.30 -25.21
C SER A 33 -13.55 16.23 -25.24
N VAL A 34 -12.94 17.21 -25.89
CA VAL A 34 -11.48 17.40 -25.93
C VAL A 34 -10.96 17.93 -24.59
N GLU A 35 -11.72 18.79 -23.91
CA GLU A 35 -11.40 19.30 -22.58
C GLU A 35 -11.37 18.19 -21.52
N ALA A 36 -12.18 17.15 -21.70
CA ALA A 36 -12.15 15.98 -20.84
C ALA A 36 -10.81 15.22 -20.95
N ARG A 37 -10.23 15.13 -22.16
CA ARG A 37 -8.89 14.56 -22.34
C ARG A 37 -7.84 15.39 -21.60
N GLN A 38 -7.87 16.71 -21.74
CA GLN A 38 -6.93 17.61 -21.05
C GLN A 38 -7.02 17.49 -19.53
N LEU A 39 -8.22 17.32 -18.98
CA LEU A 39 -8.41 17.10 -17.55
C LEU A 39 -7.85 15.75 -17.09
N LEU A 40 -8.05 14.68 -17.88
CA LEU A 40 -7.49 13.35 -17.59
C LEU A 40 -5.96 13.38 -17.61
N ASP A 41 -5.35 13.97 -18.65
CA ASP A 41 -3.89 14.08 -18.77
C ASP A 41 -3.31 14.88 -17.59
N ALA A 42 -3.97 15.95 -17.15
CA ALA A 42 -3.55 16.73 -15.98
C ALA A 42 -3.69 15.96 -14.65
N LEU A 43 -4.73 15.13 -14.51
CA LEU A 43 -4.89 14.23 -13.35
C LEU A 43 -3.79 13.17 -13.34
N ASP A 44 -3.50 12.56 -14.49
CA ASP A 44 -2.45 11.54 -14.64
C ASP A 44 -1.06 12.13 -14.34
N GLN A 45 -0.76 13.33 -14.86
CA GLN A 45 0.48 14.03 -14.58
C GLN A 45 0.62 14.34 -13.08
N TYR A 46 -0.42 14.85 -12.44
CA TYR A 46 -0.38 15.13 -11.01
C TYR A 46 -0.18 13.86 -10.17
N GLU A 47 -0.85 12.76 -10.51
CA GLU A 47 -0.67 11.47 -9.83
C GLU A 47 0.76 10.91 -10.02
N ALA A 48 1.35 11.11 -11.20
CA ALA A 48 2.75 10.75 -11.46
C ALA A 48 3.73 11.62 -10.65
N GLU A 49 3.50 12.94 -10.57
CA GLU A 49 4.30 13.85 -9.74
C GLU A 49 4.21 13.48 -8.25
N GLU A 50 3.00 13.26 -7.72
CA GLU A 50 2.82 12.81 -6.33
C GLU A 50 3.50 11.45 -6.09
N ARG A 51 3.45 10.53 -7.06
CA ARG A 51 4.14 9.25 -6.98
C ARG A 51 5.65 9.44 -6.92
N GLN A 52 6.21 10.29 -7.79
CA GLN A 52 7.64 10.55 -7.80
C GLN A 52 8.10 11.20 -6.49
N GLN A 53 7.36 12.19 -5.98
CA GLN A 53 7.64 12.80 -4.68
C GLN A 53 7.64 11.78 -3.53
N ARG A 54 6.70 10.84 -3.54
CA ARG A 54 6.69 9.73 -2.58
C ARG A 54 7.92 8.83 -2.72
N ILE A 55 8.33 8.52 -3.95
CA ILE A 55 9.53 7.73 -4.24
C ILE A 55 10.79 8.44 -3.74
N ASP A 56 10.91 9.74 -4.02
CA ASP A 56 12.06 10.55 -3.61
C ASP A 56 12.13 10.65 -2.08
N HIS A 57 11.00 10.92 -1.42
CA HIS A 57 10.89 10.89 0.04
C HIS A 57 11.28 9.52 0.61
N ALA A 58 10.68 8.45 0.07
CA ALA A 58 10.97 7.07 0.48
C ALA A 58 12.41 6.62 0.19
N SER A 59 13.11 7.27 -0.74
CA SER A 59 14.51 6.98 -1.03
C SER A 59 15.46 7.73 -0.09
N SER A 60 14.99 8.81 0.53
CA SER A 60 15.78 9.62 1.48
C SER A 60 15.73 9.12 2.92
N LEU A 61 14.78 8.25 3.26
CA LEU A 61 14.59 7.73 4.62
C LEU A 61 15.02 6.27 4.78
N PRO A 62 15.51 5.88 5.97
CA PRO A 62 15.65 4.47 6.34
C PRO A 62 14.31 3.74 6.22
N ARG A 63 14.33 2.49 5.75
CA ARG A 63 13.10 1.71 5.53
C ARG A 63 12.27 1.52 6.81
N ALA A 64 12.91 1.29 7.95
CA ALA A 64 12.23 1.20 9.25
C ALA A 64 11.47 2.49 9.60
N GLN A 65 12.04 3.66 9.28
CA GLN A 65 11.39 4.96 9.50
C GLN A 65 10.13 5.11 8.64
N LEU A 66 10.15 4.63 7.38
CA LEU A 66 8.97 4.64 6.51
C LEU A 66 7.85 3.76 7.05
N VAL A 67 8.19 2.60 7.62
CA VAL A 67 7.21 1.76 8.30
C VAL A 67 6.58 2.53 9.47
N ILE A 68 7.39 3.18 10.31
CA ILE A 68 6.87 3.98 11.43
C ILE A 68 5.93 5.09 10.93
N GLU A 69 6.35 5.85 9.91
CA GLU A 69 5.55 6.95 9.34
C GLU A 69 4.23 6.44 8.75
N ALA A 70 4.28 5.37 7.95
CA ALA A 70 3.10 4.78 7.32
C ALA A 70 2.07 4.32 8.35
N PHE A 71 2.51 3.66 9.42
CA PHE A 71 1.63 3.14 10.46
C PHE A 71 1.26 4.18 11.54
N LYS A 72 1.92 5.34 11.59
CA LYS A 72 1.42 6.51 12.35
C LYS A 72 0.37 7.30 11.58
N GLY A 73 0.57 7.48 10.27
CA GLY A 73 -0.40 8.16 9.40
C GLY A 73 -1.70 7.37 9.22
N HIS A 74 -1.60 6.04 9.14
CA HIS A 74 -2.73 5.12 9.14
C HIS A 74 -2.54 4.06 10.23
N PRO A 75 -2.95 4.33 11.48
CA PRO A 75 -2.85 3.39 12.59
C PRO A 75 -3.45 2.03 12.27
N MET A 76 -2.81 0.97 12.77
CA MET A 76 -3.34 -0.39 12.61
C MET A 76 -4.68 -0.54 13.32
N THR A 77 -5.62 -1.22 12.66
CA THR A 77 -6.75 -1.85 13.35
C THR A 77 -6.25 -2.99 14.23
N GLU A 78 -7.08 -3.47 15.16
CA GLU A 78 -6.75 -4.63 15.99
C GLU A 78 -6.46 -5.88 15.14
N ASN A 79 -7.29 -6.11 14.11
CA ASN A 79 -7.08 -7.20 13.16
C ASN A 79 -5.73 -7.10 12.44
N GLU A 80 -5.36 -5.91 11.99
CA GLU A 80 -4.07 -5.66 11.34
C GLU A 80 -2.89 -5.89 12.30
N ARG A 81 -3.02 -5.50 13.58
CA ARG A 81 -2.02 -5.82 14.59
C ARG A 81 -1.86 -7.34 14.76
N ASN A 82 -2.96 -8.08 14.83
CA ASN A 82 -2.93 -9.53 14.96
C ASN A 82 -2.25 -10.20 13.75
N VAL A 83 -2.52 -9.71 12.53
CA VAL A 83 -1.84 -10.16 11.30
C VAL A 83 -0.33 -9.99 11.38
N VAL A 84 0.13 -8.78 11.74
CA VAL A 84 1.57 -8.49 11.86
C VAL A 84 2.19 -9.34 12.97
N GLN A 85 1.52 -9.45 14.11
CA GLN A 85 1.98 -10.25 15.25
C GLN A 85 2.10 -11.74 14.87
N ALA A 86 1.12 -12.31 14.17
CA ALA A 86 1.17 -13.71 13.73
C ALA A 86 2.38 -14.00 12.84
N LEU A 87 2.73 -13.08 11.94
CA LEU A 87 3.92 -13.21 11.10
C LEU A 87 5.23 -13.03 11.89
N LEU A 88 5.26 -12.08 12.84
CA LEU A 88 6.41 -11.88 13.73
C LEU A 88 6.69 -13.11 14.60
N ASP A 89 5.63 -13.74 15.12
CA ASP A 89 5.73 -14.88 16.04
C ASP A 89 5.99 -16.21 15.33
N ASN A 90 5.63 -16.30 14.04
CA ASN A 90 5.70 -17.54 13.29
C ASN A 90 6.38 -17.35 11.92
N PRO A 91 7.63 -16.86 11.88
CA PRO A 91 8.36 -16.73 10.63
C PRO A 91 8.53 -18.10 9.96
N GLY A 92 8.38 -18.15 8.64
CA GLY A 92 8.50 -19.36 7.85
C GLY A 92 7.19 -20.18 7.72
N LEU A 93 6.07 -19.70 8.26
CA LEU A 93 4.77 -20.33 8.00
C LEU A 93 4.23 -19.97 6.61
N THR A 94 3.43 -20.89 6.06
CA THR A 94 2.66 -20.65 4.83
C THR A 94 1.44 -19.79 5.12
N SER A 95 0.80 -19.27 4.08
CA SER A 95 -0.46 -18.52 4.19
C SER A 95 -1.56 -19.30 4.93
N THR A 96 -1.62 -20.63 4.75
CA THR A 96 -2.53 -21.50 5.52
C THR A 96 -2.14 -21.52 6.99
N GLY A 97 -0.86 -21.78 7.29
CA GLY A 97 -0.38 -21.83 8.67
C GLY A 97 -0.57 -20.52 9.43
N LEU A 98 -0.40 -19.38 8.75
CA LEU A 98 -0.67 -18.06 9.34
C LEU A 98 -2.17 -17.81 9.54
N SER A 99 -3.01 -18.26 8.61
CA SER A 99 -4.47 -18.20 8.77
C SER A 99 -4.93 -19.04 9.97
N ASP A 100 -4.37 -20.24 10.15
CA ASP A 100 -4.67 -21.12 11.28
C ASP A 100 -4.30 -20.49 12.62
N LYS A 101 -3.15 -19.79 12.71
CA LYS A 101 -2.74 -19.04 13.91
C LYS A 101 -3.70 -17.92 14.28
N LEU A 102 -4.45 -17.41 13.30
CA LEU A 102 -5.45 -16.36 13.49
C LEU A 102 -6.88 -16.93 13.62
N GLY A 103 -7.04 -18.25 13.62
CA GLY A 103 -8.35 -18.92 13.65
C GLY A 103 -9.16 -18.71 12.37
N TRP A 104 -8.51 -18.42 11.25
CA TRP A 104 -9.14 -18.19 9.95
C TRP A 104 -9.09 -19.44 9.09
N GLY A 105 -10.19 -19.70 8.36
CA GLY A 105 -10.21 -20.74 7.35
C GLY A 105 -9.63 -20.28 6.00
N GLY A 106 -8.92 -21.17 5.32
CA GLY A 106 -8.49 -20.98 3.92
C GLY A 106 -7.39 -19.92 3.75
N GLN A 107 -7.34 -19.31 2.55
CA GLN A 107 -6.29 -18.37 2.15
C GLN A 107 -6.59 -16.90 2.52
N ILE A 108 -7.29 -16.68 3.64
CA ILE A 108 -7.73 -15.34 4.08
C ILE A 108 -6.53 -14.42 4.43
N TRP A 109 -5.40 -15.01 4.81
CA TRP A 109 -4.13 -14.31 5.03
C TRP A 109 -3.79 -13.28 3.94
N HIS A 110 -3.77 -13.71 2.67
CA HIS A 110 -3.37 -12.85 1.54
C HIS A 110 -4.26 -11.61 1.43
N LYS A 111 -5.57 -11.76 1.66
CA LYS A 111 -6.52 -10.66 1.60
C LYS A 111 -6.23 -9.64 2.70
N ASN A 112 -6.11 -10.09 3.95
CA ASN A 112 -5.92 -9.19 5.08
C ASN A 112 -4.53 -8.53 5.05
N PHE A 113 -3.47 -9.30 4.83
CA PHE A 113 -2.11 -8.75 4.79
C PHE A 113 -1.90 -7.86 3.55
N GLY A 114 -2.44 -8.25 2.40
CA GLY A 114 -2.41 -7.41 1.19
C GLY A 114 -3.18 -6.10 1.36
N THR A 115 -4.34 -6.13 2.02
CA THR A 115 -5.11 -4.91 2.30
C THR A 115 -4.37 -3.98 3.27
N LEU A 116 -3.76 -4.55 4.32
CA LEU A 116 -2.92 -3.80 5.26
C LEU A 116 -1.80 -3.04 4.54
N CYS A 117 -1.10 -3.70 3.61
CA CYS A 117 -0.04 -3.09 2.82
C CYS A 117 -0.59 -2.05 1.83
N LYS A 118 -1.66 -2.40 1.12
CA LYS A 118 -2.29 -1.52 0.11
C LYS A 118 -2.78 -0.21 0.72
N ASN A 119 -3.39 -0.24 1.90
CA ASN A 119 -3.88 0.96 2.58
C ASN A 119 -2.76 1.95 2.93
N ARG A 120 -1.50 1.48 2.96
CA ARG A 120 -0.32 2.24 3.36
C ARG A 120 0.68 2.44 2.24
N ILE A 121 0.38 2.00 1.02
CA ILE A 121 1.32 2.06 -0.10
C ILE A 121 1.72 3.50 -0.47
N GLY A 122 0.86 4.49 -0.17
CA GLY A 122 1.17 5.91 -0.34
C GLY A 122 2.17 6.48 0.66
N SER A 123 2.51 5.74 1.72
CA SER A 123 3.50 6.16 2.73
C SER A 123 4.66 5.16 2.86
N LEU A 124 4.50 3.98 2.27
CA LEU A 124 5.55 3.00 2.10
C LEU A 124 6.28 3.24 0.76
N TRP A 125 7.36 2.51 0.54
CA TRP A 125 8.09 2.55 -0.74
C TRP A 125 7.35 1.75 -1.82
N PRO A 126 7.71 1.94 -3.11
CA PRO A 126 7.11 1.17 -4.20
C PRO A 126 7.15 -0.32 -3.91
N ALA A 127 6.01 -0.98 -4.12
CA ALA A 127 5.94 -2.42 -4.03
C ALA A 127 6.84 -3.05 -5.11
N PRO A 128 7.55 -4.15 -4.79
CA PRO A 128 8.25 -4.91 -5.81
C PRO A 128 7.24 -5.48 -6.81
N TYR A 129 7.70 -5.72 -8.04
CA TYR A 129 6.90 -6.44 -9.02
C TYR A 129 6.74 -7.90 -8.62
N ALA A 130 5.57 -8.49 -8.87
CA ALA A 130 5.40 -9.92 -8.65
C ALA A 130 6.16 -10.74 -9.70
N GLU A 131 6.77 -11.85 -9.30
CA GLU A 131 7.53 -12.71 -10.21
C GLU A 131 6.63 -13.43 -11.23
N GLU A 132 5.42 -13.82 -10.82
CA GLU A 132 4.53 -14.71 -11.60
C GLU A 132 3.33 -14.00 -12.24
N ARG A 133 3.10 -12.71 -11.96
CA ARG A 133 1.93 -11.98 -12.47
C ARG A 133 2.26 -10.54 -12.81
N ASP A 134 1.53 -10.00 -13.79
CA ASP A 134 1.69 -8.62 -14.29
C ASP A 134 1.07 -7.59 -13.31
N ALA A 135 1.56 -7.55 -12.07
CA ALA A 135 1.05 -6.68 -11.02
C ALA A 135 2.05 -6.49 -9.86
N ASP A 136 1.90 -5.36 -9.16
CA ASP A 136 2.63 -5.06 -7.92
C ASP A 136 2.34 -6.11 -6.81
N PHE A 137 3.41 -6.56 -6.15
CA PHE A 137 3.36 -7.40 -4.96
C PHE A 137 3.41 -6.54 -3.69
N TYR A 138 2.28 -5.96 -3.32
CA TYR A 138 2.16 -5.04 -2.18
C TYR A 138 2.72 -5.62 -0.86
N CYS A 139 2.56 -6.92 -0.63
CA CYS A 139 3.10 -7.58 0.57
C CYS A 139 4.63 -7.59 0.61
N GLY A 140 5.27 -7.59 -0.56
CA GLY A 140 6.73 -7.59 -0.73
C GLY A 140 7.43 -6.35 -0.17
N VAL A 141 6.67 -5.32 0.18
CA VAL A 141 7.16 -4.16 0.92
C VAL A 141 7.52 -4.54 2.36
N LEU A 142 6.73 -5.38 3.03
CA LEU A 142 6.91 -5.65 4.46
C LEU A 142 7.41 -7.06 4.76
N ALA A 143 7.22 -8.00 3.84
CA ALA A 143 7.55 -9.40 4.04
C ALA A 143 8.09 -10.04 2.75
N ASP A 144 8.95 -11.03 2.92
CA ASP A 144 9.40 -11.91 1.86
C ASP A 144 8.52 -13.17 1.80
N LEU A 145 8.24 -13.62 0.58
CA LEU A 145 7.60 -14.89 0.28
C LEU A 145 8.62 -15.77 -0.44
N SER A 146 9.01 -16.87 0.17
CA SER A 146 9.94 -17.82 -0.43
C SER A 146 9.26 -18.65 -1.54
N ALA A 147 10.08 -19.31 -2.36
CA ALA A 147 9.62 -20.19 -3.43
C ALA A 147 8.74 -21.37 -2.92
N ASP A 148 8.94 -21.80 -1.67
CA ASP A 148 8.10 -22.81 -1.01
C ASP A 148 6.90 -22.20 -0.25
N HIS A 149 6.52 -20.99 -0.62
CA HIS A 149 5.36 -20.24 -0.12
C HIS A 149 5.38 -19.95 1.39
N ARG A 150 6.56 -19.71 1.95
CA ARG A 150 6.73 -19.33 3.36
C ARG A 150 6.98 -17.84 3.51
N TRP A 151 6.34 -17.26 4.52
CA TRP A 151 6.41 -15.84 4.80
C TRP A 151 7.42 -15.54 5.88
N THR A 152 8.23 -14.50 5.67
CA THR A 152 9.10 -13.93 6.69
C THR A 152 9.02 -12.42 6.65
N ILE A 153 9.00 -11.77 7.80
CA ILE A 153 9.00 -10.31 7.83
C ILE A 153 10.39 -9.78 7.47
N LYS A 154 10.45 -8.67 6.73
CA LYS A 154 11.73 -8.02 6.43
C LYS A 154 12.35 -7.45 7.71
N PRO A 155 13.68 -7.50 7.88
CA PRO A 155 14.35 -6.97 9.08
C PRO A 155 13.99 -5.51 9.37
N GLU A 156 14.01 -4.66 8.35
CA GLU A 156 13.64 -3.25 8.45
C GLU A 156 12.18 -3.03 8.85
N ALA A 157 11.28 -3.93 8.42
CA ALA A 157 9.88 -3.87 8.79
C ALA A 157 9.70 -4.32 10.25
N ALA A 158 10.39 -5.38 10.67
CA ALA A 158 10.41 -5.81 12.08
C ALA A 158 10.94 -4.71 13.01
N GLU A 159 11.99 -3.98 12.61
CA GLU A 159 12.51 -2.84 13.36
C GLU A 159 11.45 -1.73 13.50
N GLY A 160 10.81 -1.35 12.40
CA GLY A 160 9.73 -0.36 12.41
C GLY A 160 8.55 -0.79 13.30
N PHE A 161 8.13 -2.06 13.21
CA PHE A 161 7.06 -2.60 14.06
C PHE A 161 7.46 -2.67 15.53
N ALA A 162 8.72 -2.96 15.85
CA ALA A 162 9.24 -2.94 17.21
C ALA A 162 9.19 -1.54 17.84
N ALA A 163 9.42 -0.49 17.04
CA ALA A 163 9.23 0.90 17.47
C ALA A 163 7.76 1.28 17.68
N LEU A 164 6.83 0.55 17.04
CA LEU A 164 5.38 0.68 17.21
C LEU A 164 4.81 -0.24 18.30
N GLY A 165 5.67 -0.98 19.00
CA GLY A 165 5.29 -1.84 20.14
C GLY A 165 4.96 -3.29 19.79
N LEU A 166 5.17 -3.74 18.54
CA LEU A 166 5.00 -5.15 18.12
C LEU A 166 6.37 -5.82 18.05
N ARG A 167 6.56 -6.91 18.79
CA ARG A 167 7.82 -7.68 18.79
C ARG A 167 7.49 -9.17 18.76
N PRO A 168 8.38 -10.03 18.22
CA PRO A 168 8.20 -11.47 18.33
C PRO A 168 8.00 -11.87 19.79
N ALA A 169 7.04 -12.75 20.05
CA ALA A 169 6.85 -13.36 21.34
C ALA A 169 8.17 -14.01 21.77
N LYS A 170 8.59 -13.78 23.01
CA LYS A 170 9.78 -14.44 23.56
C LYS A 170 9.51 -15.94 23.55
N THR A 171 10.24 -16.70 22.73
CA THR A 171 10.31 -18.15 22.86
C THR A 171 10.82 -18.44 24.28
N THR A 172 9.92 -18.94 25.12
CA THR A 172 10.22 -19.27 26.53
C THR A 172 10.69 -20.71 26.60
#